data_AF-A0A3L9LA33-F1
#
_entry.id   AF-A0A3L9LA33-F1
#
_cell.length_a   1.000
_cell.length_b   1.000
_cell.length_c   1.000
_cell.angle_alpha   90.00
_cell.angle_beta   90.00
_cell.angle_gamma   90.00
#
_symmetry.space_group_name_H-M   'P 1'
#
loop_
_entity.id
_entity.type
_entity.pdbx_description
1 polymer ?
#
loop_
_entity_poly.entity_id
_entity_poly.type
_entity_poly.pdbx_seq_one_letter_code
_entity_poly.pdbx_strand_id
1 'polypeptide(L)'
;MTGRDAAASDGDGVQRDEFGLPGVPDGFQRLWTPHRLAYVRGEDTSVEQPPGCPFCSAPPRPDEDSLIVHRGEHCFVVLNLFPYNPGHLLVCPYRHVADLDELTDDELWELNTLTRTAVAVVREVAHPAAFNVGLNLGSAAGGSVAEHLHQHVVPRWVGDSNFMPVVAHTKPLIQTLGSTREDIARAWPES
;
A
#
# COMPACT_ATOMS: atom_id res chain seq x y z
N MET A 1 -51.17 -0.21 50.60
CA MET A 1 -50.62 -1.04 51.70
C MET A 1 -50.27 -2.38 51.06
N THR A 2 -49.06 -2.89 50.98
CA THR A 2 -47.72 -2.65 51.55
C THR A 2 -46.79 -3.47 50.62
N GLY A 3 -45.70 -2.98 50.02
CA GLY A 3 -44.49 -2.49 50.67
C GLY A 3 -43.60 -3.65 51.14
N ARG A 4 -42.60 -4.07 50.35
CA ARG A 4 -41.20 -4.28 50.78
C ARG A 4 -40.28 -4.74 49.63
N ASP A 5 -39.32 -3.88 49.35
CA ASP A 5 -38.02 -4.16 48.73
C ASP A 5 -37.20 -5.16 49.56
N ALA A 6 -36.30 -5.90 48.90
CA ALA A 6 -34.86 -5.75 49.12
C ALA A 6 -34.05 -6.63 48.15
N ALA A 7 -33.18 -5.95 47.40
CA ALA A 7 -32.12 -6.51 46.58
C ALA A 7 -30.89 -6.92 47.42
N ALA A 8 -30.06 -7.77 46.82
CA ALA A 8 -28.58 -7.91 46.90
C ALA A 8 -28.20 -9.40 46.87
N SER A 9 -27.16 -9.89 46.21
CA SER A 9 -26.21 -9.38 45.23
C SER A 9 -25.32 -10.57 44.85
N ASP A 10 -24.93 -10.70 43.58
CA ASP A 10 -23.59 -11.09 43.13
C ASP A 10 -23.62 -10.90 41.60
N GLY A 11 -22.80 -10.08 40.96
CA GLY A 11 -21.41 -9.79 41.28
C GLY A 11 -20.47 -10.22 40.16
N ASP A 12 -20.93 -10.31 38.90
CA ASP A 12 -20.04 -10.26 37.72
C ASP A 12 -20.81 -9.63 36.54
N GLY A 13 -20.87 -8.30 36.56
CA GLY A 13 -21.66 -7.45 35.66
C GLY A 13 -21.01 -7.23 34.29
N VAL A 14 -20.73 -8.29 33.54
CA VAL A 14 -20.44 -8.15 32.11
C VAL A 14 -21.77 -8.16 31.35
N GLN A 15 -22.41 -7.00 31.27
CA GLN A 15 -23.41 -6.75 30.24
C GLN A 15 -22.66 -6.75 28.90
N ARG A 16 -22.83 -7.82 28.12
CA ARG A 16 -22.41 -7.84 26.73
C ARG A 16 -23.49 -7.13 25.94
N ASP A 17 -23.18 -5.96 25.43
CA ASP A 17 -24.11 -5.26 24.55
C ASP A 17 -24.30 -6.08 23.27
N GLU A 18 -25.52 -6.57 23.08
CA GLU A 18 -25.96 -7.37 21.95
C GLU A 18 -26.26 -6.46 20.73
N PHE A 19 -25.31 -5.61 20.36
CA PHE A 19 -25.42 -4.82 19.12
C PHE A 19 -24.88 -5.62 17.94
N GLY A 20 -25.77 -6.40 17.31
CA GLY A 20 -25.61 -6.71 15.91
C GLY A 20 -25.74 -5.41 15.10
N LEU A 21 -24.71 -5.03 14.35
CA LEU A 21 -24.77 -3.92 13.39
C LEU A 21 -25.06 -4.49 12.00
N PRO A 22 -26.29 -4.36 11.46
CA PRO A 22 -26.56 -4.60 10.06
C PRO A 22 -26.08 -3.38 9.27
N GLY A 23 -25.20 -3.60 8.30
CA GLY A 23 -24.77 -2.57 7.35
C GLY A 23 -23.75 -1.60 7.92
N VAL A 24 -22.51 -2.05 8.14
CA VAL A 24 -21.36 -1.13 8.08
C VAL A 24 -20.86 -1.12 6.63
N PRO A 25 -21.34 -0.21 5.77
CA PRO A 25 -20.68 0.04 4.50
C PRO A 25 -19.25 0.51 4.81
N ASP A 26 -18.28 -0.14 4.16
CA ASP A 26 -16.85 0.22 4.09
C ASP A 26 -16.61 1.70 4.47
N GLY A 27 -16.06 1.89 5.68
CA GLY A 27 -15.90 3.21 6.29
C GLY A 27 -14.84 4.08 5.65
N PHE A 28 -14.08 3.65 4.65
CA PHE A 28 -13.03 4.50 4.09
C PHE A 28 -13.56 5.48 3.02
N GLN A 29 -14.19 6.56 3.46
CA GLN A 29 -14.41 7.75 2.61
C GLN A 29 -13.10 8.53 2.44
N ARG A 30 -12.26 8.03 1.54
CA ARG A 30 -10.96 8.61 1.23
C ARG A 30 -11.15 9.90 0.42
N LEU A 31 -10.90 11.06 1.03
CA LEU A 31 -10.63 12.28 0.27
C LEU A 31 -9.32 12.04 -0.49
N TRP A 32 -9.50 11.78 -1.80
CA TRP A 32 -8.59 11.09 -2.73
C TRP A 32 -8.44 9.56 -2.53
N THR A 33 -9.54 8.82 -2.71
CA THR A 33 -9.62 7.80 -3.79
C THR A 33 -11.07 7.62 -4.26
N PRO A 34 -11.52 8.32 -5.32
CA PRO A 34 -12.72 7.91 -6.06
C PRO A 34 -12.54 6.48 -6.62
N HIS A 35 -11.30 6.12 -6.97
CA HIS A 35 -11.04 4.96 -7.83
C HIS A 35 -10.97 3.61 -7.11
N ARG A 36 -10.55 3.56 -5.84
CA ARG A 36 -10.43 2.28 -5.10
C ARG A 36 -11.80 1.71 -4.71
N LEU A 37 -12.76 2.57 -4.36
CA LEU A 37 -14.12 2.15 -4.01
C LEU A 37 -14.87 1.67 -5.26
N ALA A 38 -14.73 2.40 -6.36
CA ALA A 38 -15.37 2.08 -7.61
C ALA A 38 -14.73 0.85 -8.30
N TYR A 39 -13.43 0.59 -8.13
CA TYR A 39 -12.79 -0.69 -8.48
C TYR A 39 -13.35 -1.90 -7.71
N VAL A 40 -13.53 -1.77 -6.38
CA VAL A 40 -14.10 -2.85 -5.54
C VAL A 40 -15.61 -3.03 -5.77
N ARG A 41 -16.31 -1.97 -6.19
CA ARG A 41 -17.75 -1.99 -6.50
C ARG A 41 -18.08 -2.24 -7.98
N GLY A 42 -17.08 -2.35 -8.85
CA GLY A 42 -17.28 -2.45 -10.30
C GLY A 42 -17.95 -1.21 -10.91
N GLU A 43 -17.91 -0.07 -10.23
CA GLU A 43 -18.43 1.20 -10.73
C GLU A 43 -17.34 1.91 -11.55
N ASP A 44 -17.75 2.59 -12.62
CA ASP A 44 -16.89 3.14 -13.66
C ASP A 44 -15.92 4.21 -13.12
N THR A 45 -14.65 3.84 -13.00
CA THR A 45 -13.55 4.75 -12.73
C THR A 45 -12.88 5.14 -14.04
N SER A 46 -13.54 5.98 -14.82
CA SER A 46 -12.98 6.54 -16.06
C SER A 46 -11.87 7.57 -15.78
N VAL A 47 -10.77 7.11 -15.17
CA VAL A 47 -9.47 7.35 -15.78
C VAL A 47 -9.37 6.20 -16.76
N GLU A 48 -9.41 6.47 -18.07
CA GLU A 48 -9.15 5.45 -19.08
C GLU A 48 -7.80 4.80 -18.76
N GLN A 49 -7.81 3.67 -18.06
CA GLN A 49 -6.65 2.82 -17.95
C GLN A 49 -6.51 2.23 -19.35
N PRO A 50 -5.47 2.59 -20.12
CA PRO A 50 -5.26 1.94 -21.41
C PRO A 50 -5.24 0.43 -21.13
N PRO A 51 -5.96 -0.39 -21.92
CA PRO A 51 -6.06 -1.81 -21.67
C PRO A 51 -4.65 -2.41 -21.60
N GLY A 52 -4.28 -2.97 -20.44
CA GLY A 52 -2.97 -3.57 -20.22
C GLY A 52 -2.45 -3.42 -18.79
N CYS A 53 -1.42 -4.21 -18.46
CA CYS A 53 -0.75 -4.13 -17.17
C CYS A 53 0.04 -2.81 -17.04
N PRO A 54 -0.17 -2.01 -15.97
CA PRO A 54 0.56 -0.76 -15.76
C PRO A 54 2.07 -0.98 -15.57
N PHE A 55 2.48 -2.13 -15.01
CA PHE A 55 3.89 -2.45 -14.82
C PHE A 55 4.58 -2.90 -16.11
N CYS A 56 3.83 -3.40 -17.10
CA CYS A 56 4.39 -3.67 -18.43
C CYS A 56 4.51 -2.39 -19.28
N SER A 57 3.61 -1.43 -19.10
CA SER A 57 3.58 -0.18 -19.87
C SER A 57 4.50 0.91 -19.32
N ALA A 58 4.95 0.80 -18.07
CA ALA A 58 5.86 1.74 -17.44
C ALA A 58 7.31 1.68 -18.00
N PRO A 59 7.99 0.52 -18.11
CA PRO A 59 9.39 0.47 -18.55
C PRO A 59 9.70 1.12 -19.90
N PRO A 60 8.86 1.06 -20.94
CA PRO A 60 9.15 1.70 -22.23
C PRO A 60 9.12 3.24 -22.21
N ARG A 61 8.56 3.85 -21.16
CA ARG A 61 8.38 5.30 -21.04
C ARG A 61 9.54 5.95 -20.26
N PRO A 62 9.70 7.28 -20.35
CA PRO A 62 10.64 8.00 -19.49
C PRO A 62 10.37 7.76 -18.00
N ASP A 63 11.44 7.78 -17.20
CA ASP A 63 11.37 7.45 -15.76
C ASP A 63 10.49 8.43 -14.98
N GLU A 64 10.54 9.71 -15.35
CA GLU A 64 9.74 10.78 -14.76
C GLU A 64 8.25 10.55 -14.97
N ASP A 65 7.86 10.13 -16.18
CA ASP A 65 6.47 9.88 -16.57
C ASP A 65 5.89 8.61 -15.94
N SER A 66 6.75 7.65 -15.62
CA SER A 66 6.37 6.35 -15.06
C SER A 66 6.69 6.21 -13.58
N LEU A 67 7.25 7.26 -12.98
CA LEU A 67 7.70 7.29 -11.59
C LEU A 67 8.73 6.21 -11.24
N ILE A 68 9.50 5.76 -12.24
CA ILE A 68 10.59 4.80 -12.05
C ILE A 68 11.74 5.53 -11.34
N VAL A 69 12.28 4.89 -10.30
CA VAL A 69 13.42 5.41 -9.53
C VAL A 69 14.72 4.68 -9.88
N HIS A 70 14.62 3.42 -10.33
CA HIS A 70 15.77 2.63 -10.71
C HIS A 70 15.39 1.49 -11.66
N ARG A 71 16.31 1.13 -12.56
CA ARG A 71 16.21 0.05 -13.54
C ARG A 71 17.36 -0.92 -13.33
N GLY A 72 17.03 -2.15 -12.94
CA GLY A 72 17.96 -3.28 -12.94
C GLY A 72 17.90 -4.04 -14.26
N GLU A 73 18.45 -5.25 -14.24
CA GLU A 73 18.54 -6.18 -15.39
C GLU A 73 17.24 -6.96 -15.61
N HIS A 74 16.69 -7.56 -14.56
CA HIS A 74 15.47 -8.36 -14.54
C HIS A 74 14.29 -7.66 -13.84
N CYS A 75 14.57 -6.72 -12.95
CA CYS A 75 13.61 -5.99 -12.14
C CYS A 75 13.81 -4.47 -12.22
N PHE A 76 12.78 -3.73 -11.85
CA PHE A 76 12.82 -2.27 -11.72
C PHE A 76 12.11 -1.83 -10.44
N VAL A 77 12.38 -0.59 -10.04
CA VAL A 77 11.79 0.02 -8.84
C VAL A 77 11.01 1.26 -9.23
N VAL A 78 9.77 1.35 -8.77
CA VAL A 78 8.82 2.40 -9.13
C VAL A 78 8.09 2.90 -7.88
N LEU A 79 7.75 4.19 -7.84
CA LEU A 79 6.86 4.70 -6.79
C LEU A 79 5.44 4.19 -7.01
N ASN A 80 4.77 3.88 -5.90
CA ASN A 80 3.33 3.62 -5.95
C ASN A 80 2.59 4.94 -6.21
N LEU A 81 1.76 4.97 -7.26
CA LEU A 81 0.90 6.11 -7.60
C LEU A 81 -0.10 6.43 -6.47
N PHE A 82 -0.49 5.43 -5.68
CA PHE A 82 -1.38 5.56 -4.52
C PHE A 82 -0.64 5.14 -3.23
N PRO A 83 0.31 5.95 -2.76
CA PRO A 83 1.21 5.56 -1.70
C PRO A 83 0.51 5.49 -0.32
N TYR A 84 0.87 4.50 0.50
CA TYR A 84 0.44 4.46 1.91
C TYR A 84 1.12 5.56 2.74
N ASN A 85 2.37 5.86 2.41
CA ASN A 85 3.21 6.92 2.97
C ASN A 85 4.15 7.45 1.87
N PRO A 86 4.68 8.68 1.97
CA PRO A 86 5.71 9.17 1.07
C PRO A 86 6.90 8.20 1.03
N GLY A 87 7.40 7.91 -0.17
CA GLY A 87 8.46 6.91 -0.38
C GLY A 87 7.97 5.45 -0.43
N HIS A 88 6.66 5.20 -0.58
CA HIS A 88 6.14 3.87 -0.89
C HIS A 88 6.58 3.43 -2.29
N LEU A 89 7.51 2.48 -2.33
CA LEU A 89 8.06 1.90 -3.55
C LEU A 89 7.48 0.51 -3.81
N LEU A 90 7.54 0.12 -5.08
CA LEU A 90 7.26 -1.22 -5.59
C LEU A 90 8.51 -1.72 -6.33
N VAL A 91 8.93 -2.94 -6.04
CA VAL A 91 9.96 -3.66 -6.83
C VAL A 91 9.24 -4.70 -7.68
N CYS A 92 9.42 -4.62 -8.99
CA CYS A 92 8.67 -5.40 -9.96
C CYS A 92 9.63 -6.08 -10.95
N PRO A 93 9.40 -7.36 -11.34
CA PRO A 93 10.08 -7.95 -12.49
C PRO A 93 9.59 -7.27 -13.78
N TYR A 94 10.45 -7.20 -14.80
CA TYR A 94 10.02 -6.78 -16.14
C TYR A 94 9.07 -7.79 -16.77
N ARG A 95 9.32 -9.09 -16.54
CA ARG A 95 8.48 -10.17 -17.03
C ARG A 95 7.14 -10.14 -16.30
N HIS A 96 6.06 -10.34 -17.06
CA HIS A 96 4.71 -10.41 -16.52
C HIS A 96 4.49 -11.79 -15.89
N VAL A 97 4.59 -11.86 -14.56
CA VAL A 97 4.30 -13.03 -13.74
C VAL A 97 3.45 -12.64 -12.56
N ALA A 98 2.55 -13.50 -12.13
CA ALA A 98 1.62 -13.20 -11.05
C ALA A 98 2.18 -13.58 -9.68
N ASP A 99 2.89 -14.69 -9.62
CA ASP A 99 3.25 -15.33 -8.36
C ASP A 99 4.77 -15.48 -8.15
N LEU A 100 5.14 -15.65 -6.88
CA LEU A 100 6.53 -15.67 -6.44
C LEU A 100 7.27 -16.93 -6.92
N ASP A 101 6.58 -18.04 -7.04
CA ASP A 101 7.11 -19.34 -7.50
C ASP A 101 7.27 -19.40 -9.02
N GLU A 102 6.81 -18.40 -9.75
CA GLU A 102 7.02 -18.28 -11.19
C GLU A 102 8.33 -17.55 -11.54
N LEU A 103 8.97 -16.87 -10.57
CA LEU A 103 10.23 -16.15 -10.80
C LEU A 103 11.39 -17.10 -11.09
N THR A 104 12.30 -16.67 -11.97
CA THR A 104 13.61 -17.32 -12.11
C THR A 104 14.48 -17.02 -10.88
N ASP A 105 15.53 -17.81 -10.67
CA ASP A 105 16.49 -17.56 -9.58
C ASP A 105 17.15 -16.17 -9.70
N ASP A 106 17.45 -15.74 -10.94
CA ASP A 106 18.04 -14.42 -11.21
C ASP A 106 17.05 -13.28 -10.91
N GLU A 107 15.79 -13.42 -11.32
CA GLU A 107 14.72 -12.46 -11.00
C GLU A 107 14.49 -12.37 -9.49
N LEU A 108 14.43 -13.50 -8.79
CA LEU A 108 14.24 -13.54 -7.34
C LEU A 108 15.42 -12.92 -6.59
N TRP A 109 16.65 -13.21 -7.05
CA TRP A 109 17.86 -12.63 -6.47
C TRP A 109 17.89 -11.10 -6.62
N GLU A 110 17.59 -10.61 -7.82
CA GLU A 110 17.60 -9.18 -8.09
C GLU A 110 16.43 -8.47 -7.39
N LEU A 111 15.22 -9.04 -7.37
CA LEU A 111 14.08 -8.52 -6.63
C LEU A 111 14.46 -8.24 -5.16
N ASN A 112 15.07 -9.22 -4.49
CA ASN A 112 15.50 -9.07 -3.10
C ASN A 112 16.65 -8.08 -2.92
N THR A 113 17.58 -8.03 -3.87
CA THR A 113 18.71 -7.09 -3.85
C THR A 113 18.22 -5.65 -4.01
N LEU A 114 17.32 -5.39 -4.96
CA LEU A 114 16.70 -4.08 -5.17
C LEU A 114 15.83 -3.69 -3.98
N THR A 115 15.08 -4.63 -3.38
CA THR A 115 14.32 -4.38 -2.14
C THR A 115 15.23 -3.96 -0.99
N ARG A 116 16.38 -4.62 -0.81
CA ARG A 116 17.38 -4.23 0.20
C ARG A 116 17.88 -2.80 -0.05
N THR A 117 18.22 -2.48 -1.31
CA THR A 117 18.68 -1.14 -1.69
C THR A 117 17.59 -0.09 -1.48
N ALA A 118 16.34 -0.37 -1.88
CA ALA A 118 15.20 0.52 -1.66
C ALA A 118 15.01 0.88 -0.18
N VAL A 119 15.11 -0.11 0.73
CA VAL A 119 15.04 0.14 2.18
C VAL A 119 16.19 1.03 2.66
N ALA A 120 17.42 0.83 2.16
CA ALA A 120 18.57 1.65 2.52
C ALA A 120 18.42 3.10 2.02
N VAL A 121 18.06 3.28 0.75
CA VAL A 121 17.89 4.58 0.10
C VAL A 121 16.76 5.37 0.78
N VAL A 122 15.59 4.76 0.97
CA VAL A 122 14.46 5.44 1.64
C VAL A 122 14.80 5.77 3.09
N ARG A 123 15.61 4.95 3.76
CA ARG A 123 16.09 5.23 5.12
C ARG A 123 16.95 6.49 5.18
N GLU A 124 17.82 6.67 4.19
CA GLU A 124 18.68 7.85 4.07
C GLU A 124 17.88 9.10 3.70
N VAL A 125 16.98 8.99 2.71
CA VAL A 125 16.26 10.16 2.17
C VAL A 125 15.17 10.66 3.12
N ALA A 126 14.40 9.75 3.74
CA ALA A 126 13.17 10.10 4.45
C ALA A 126 13.21 9.84 5.97
N HIS A 127 14.26 9.19 6.47
CA HIS A 127 14.44 8.84 7.88
C HIS A 127 13.20 8.24 8.59
N PRO A 128 12.52 7.23 8.01
CA PRO A 128 11.44 6.52 8.68
C PRO A 128 11.93 5.74 9.91
N ALA A 129 11.02 5.53 10.85
CA ALA A 129 11.29 4.72 12.05
C ALA A 129 11.31 3.21 11.75
N ALA A 130 10.53 2.76 10.77
CA ALA A 130 10.41 1.35 10.41
C ALA A 130 9.96 1.16 8.95
N PHE A 131 9.84 -0.10 8.52
CA PHE A 131 9.34 -0.47 7.19
C PHE A 131 8.36 -1.64 7.28
N ASN A 132 7.36 -1.66 6.39
CA ASN A 132 6.69 -2.89 6.00
C ASN A 132 7.18 -3.28 4.60
N VAL A 133 7.58 -4.53 4.44
CA VAL A 133 7.98 -5.11 3.17
C VAL A 133 7.14 -6.36 2.93
N GLY A 134 6.51 -6.50 1.77
CA GLY A 134 5.61 -7.62 1.54
C GLY A 134 5.02 -7.71 0.14
N LEU A 135 4.37 -8.85 -0.10
CA LEU A 135 3.70 -9.21 -1.34
C LEU A 135 2.24 -9.56 -1.01
N ASN A 136 1.34 -9.22 -1.92
CA ASN A 136 -0.04 -9.71 -1.89
C ASN A 136 -0.22 -10.65 -3.09
N LEU A 137 -0.26 -11.96 -2.85
CA LEU A 137 -0.33 -12.99 -3.89
C LEU A 137 -1.77 -13.49 -4.03
N GLY A 138 -2.28 -13.48 -5.27
CA GLY A 138 -3.66 -13.80 -5.59
C GLY A 138 -4.68 -12.71 -5.18
N SER A 139 -5.86 -12.77 -5.80
CA SER A 139 -6.93 -11.78 -5.62
C SER A 139 -7.44 -11.69 -4.17
N ALA A 140 -7.46 -12.81 -3.45
CA ALA A 140 -7.91 -12.88 -2.06
C ALA A 140 -6.98 -12.14 -1.08
N ALA A 141 -5.71 -11.92 -1.44
CA ALA A 141 -4.74 -11.21 -0.58
C ALA A 141 -4.85 -9.68 -0.68
N GLY A 142 -5.80 -9.15 -1.45
CA GLY A 142 -6.01 -7.70 -1.58
C GLY A 142 -5.10 -7.01 -2.61
N GLY A 143 -4.44 -7.78 -3.49
CA GLY A 143 -3.69 -7.26 -4.63
C GLY A 143 -4.65 -6.75 -5.71
N SER A 144 -4.67 -5.43 -5.95
CA SER A 144 -5.47 -4.82 -7.02
C SER A 144 -4.87 -5.03 -8.43
N VAL A 145 -3.62 -5.46 -8.52
CA VAL A 145 -2.94 -5.86 -9.76
C VAL A 145 -2.37 -7.25 -9.54
N ALA A 146 -3.26 -8.22 -9.37
CA ALA A 146 -2.88 -9.58 -8.97
C ALA A 146 -2.12 -10.36 -10.06
N GLU A 147 -2.15 -9.90 -11.32
CA GLU A 147 -1.55 -10.60 -12.45
C GLU A 147 -0.08 -10.24 -12.69
N HIS A 148 0.46 -9.22 -12.00
CA HIS A 148 1.86 -8.84 -12.10
C HIS A 148 2.45 -8.58 -10.71
N LEU A 149 3.36 -9.45 -10.28
CA LEU A 149 4.04 -9.43 -8.99
C LEU A 149 4.73 -8.11 -8.72
N HIS A 150 4.51 -7.55 -7.53
CA HIS A 150 5.17 -6.33 -7.09
C HIS A 150 5.37 -6.33 -5.58
N GLN A 151 6.62 -6.25 -5.15
CA GLN A 151 6.97 -6.22 -3.73
C GLN A 151 6.88 -4.80 -3.20
N HIS A 152 6.03 -4.60 -2.18
CA HIS A 152 5.88 -3.33 -1.52
C HIS A 152 7.06 -3.04 -0.58
N VAL A 153 7.56 -1.81 -0.60
CA VAL A 153 8.45 -1.24 0.41
C VAL A 153 7.79 0.02 0.96
N VAL A 154 7.22 -0.07 2.15
CA VAL A 154 6.42 0.99 2.78
C VAL A 154 7.18 1.55 3.99
N PRO A 155 7.72 2.78 3.93
CA PRO A 155 8.30 3.42 5.09
C PRO A 155 7.22 3.77 6.13
N ARG A 156 7.56 3.68 7.41
CA ARG A 156 6.65 3.86 8.55
C ARG A 156 7.23 4.84 9.56
N TRP A 157 6.37 5.70 10.10
CA TRP A 157 6.71 6.61 11.20
C TRP A 157 5.84 6.33 12.41
N VAL A 158 6.35 6.65 13.60
CA VAL A 158 5.57 6.57 14.83
C VAL A 158 4.38 7.53 14.72
N GLY A 159 3.16 7.00 14.83
CA GLY A 159 1.93 7.80 14.74
C GLY A 159 1.51 8.19 13.31
N ASP A 160 2.05 7.54 12.27
CA ASP A 160 1.65 7.77 10.87
C ASP A 160 0.19 7.36 10.54
N SER A 161 -0.42 6.61 11.45
CA SER A 161 -1.87 6.35 11.54
C SER A 161 -2.43 7.07 12.76
N ASN A 162 -2.62 8.38 12.66
CA ASN A 162 -3.25 9.21 13.70
C ASN A 162 -4.78 9.28 13.50
N PHE A 163 -5.46 10.17 14.23
CA PHE A 163 -6.91 10.31 14.14
C PHE A 163 -7.41 10.66 12.73
N MET A 164 -6.59 11.30 11.87
CA MET A 164 -7.02 11.73 10.54
C MET A 164 -7.30 10.54 9.60
N PRO A 165 -6.40 9.54 9.45
CA PRO A 165 -6.73 8.32 8.71
C PRO A 165 -7.84 7.46 9.35
N VAL A 166 -7.94 7.48 10.68
CA VAL A 166 -8.82 6.56 11.43
C VAL A 166 -10.26 7.10 11.53
N VAL A 167 -10.43 8.40 11.79
CA VAL A 167 -11.72 9.06 12.03
C VAL A 167 -12.18 9.87 10.82
N ALA A 168 -11.25 10.55 10.16
CA ALA A 168 -11.56 11.44 9.03
C ALA A 168 -11.26 10.80 7.66
N HIS A 169 -10.81 9.54 7.65
CA HIS A 169 -10.42 8.78 6.45
C HIS A 169 -9.52 9.56 5.47
N THR A 170 -8.71 10.48 6.00
CA THR A 170 -7.87 11.39 5.22
C THR A 170 -6.42 11.26 5.66
N LYS A 171 -5.50 11.13 4.71
CA LYS A 171 -4.07 11.09 4.99
C LYS A 171 -3.35 12.22 4.28
N PRO A 172 -2.85 13.24 5.00
CA PRO A 172 -2.06 14.30 4.39
C PRO A 172 -0.71 13.73 3.95
N LEU A 173 -0.38 13.89 2.66
CA LEU A 173 0.96 13.67 2.12
C LEU A 173 1.60 15.04 1.87
N ILE A 174 2.75 15.28 2.48
CA ILE A 174 3.39 16.60 2.52
C ILE A 174 4.32 16.82 1.30
N GLN A 175 4.56 15.77 0.51
CA GLN A 175 5.47 15.77 -0.64
C GLN A 175 4.79 15.23 -1.90
N THR A 176 5.12 15.78 -3.07
CA THR A 176 4.60 15.30 -4.36
C THR A 176 5.33 14.03 -4.79
N LEU A 177 4.68 13.24 -5.65
CA LEU A 177 5.30 12.03 -6.22
C LEU A 177 6.56 12.36 -7.04
N GLY A 178 6.53 13.45 -7.82
CA GLY A 178 7.66 13.88 -8.63
C GLY A 178 8.90 14.20 -7.81
N SER A 179 8.77 15.04 -6.77
CA SER A 179 9.94 15.36 -5.92
C SER A 179 10.41 14.15 -5.13
N THR A 180 9.49 13.32 -4.62
CA THR A 180 9.85 12.05 -3.96
C THR A 180 10.65 11.13 -4.89
N ARG A 181 10.25 11.04 -6.16
CA ARG A 181 10.93 10.22 -7.18
C ARG A 181 12.35 10.72 -7.40
N GLU A 182 12.51 12.03 -7.57
CA GLU A 182 13.81 12.66 -7.81
C GLU A 182 14.76 12.47 -6.63
N ASP A 183 14.29 12.66 -5.40
CA ASP A 183 15.12 12.50 -4.19
C ASP A 183 15.61 11.05 -4.04
N ILE A 184 14.71 10.07 -4.24
CA ILE A 184 15.05 8.65 -4.17
C ILE A 184 15.96 8.22 -5.31
N ALA A 185 15.67 8.64 -6.55
CA ALA A 185 16.48 8.29 -7.71
C ALA A 185 17.90 8.86 -7.61
N ARG A 186 18.04 10.08 -7.08
CA ARG A 186 19.35 10.73 -6.87
C ARG A 186 20.18 10.03 -5.80
N ALA A 187 19.54 9.49 -4.76
CA ALA A 187 20.20 8.77 -3.69
C ALA A 187 20.46 7.29 -4.03
N TRP A 188 20.03 6.82 -5.21
CA TRP A 188 20.27 5.44 -5.61
C TRP A 188 21.76 5.23 -5.93
N PRO A 189 22.41 4.17 -5.39
CA PRO A 189 23.82 3.90 -5.67
C PRO A 189 24.07 3.66 -7.17
N GLU A 190 25.19 4.18 -7.67
CA GLU A 190 25.70 3.82 -9.01
C GLU A 190 26.11 2.34 -9.03
N SER A 191 25.70 1.63 -10.07
CA SER A 191 25.99 0.20 -10.29
C SER A 191 27.41 -0.05 -10.78
#